data_AF-A0A1T4N3Y5-F1
#
_entry.id   AF-A0A1T4N3Y5-F1
#
_cell.length_a   1.000
_cell.length_b   1.000
_cell.length_c   1.000
_cell.angle_alpha   90.00
_cell.angle_beta   90.00
_cell.angle_gamma   90.00
#
_symmetry.space_group_name_H-M   'P 1'
#
loop_
_entity.id
_entity.type
_entity.pdbx_description
1 polymer ?
#
loop_
_entity_poly.entity_id
_entity_poly.type
_entity_poly.pdbx_seq_one_letter_code
_entity_poly.pdbx_strand_id
1 'polypeptide(L)'
;MSTNSFFLRRIHSLSGLIPIGLFLLEHLFTNSFALKGAKAFNEKVEFFQTLPYLTFIEILFIGLPIAFHAFYGLYIVYVAKNNILSYSYFRNWMFYLQRVTAIVTLVFLVWHVYVLRLAKALYDTEVSFEAISASLSNPGIFAFYIVGLIAAVFHFANGLWTFLITWGITVGPRAQQVTTYVTGLLFLVLNIIGINVLVAFTR
;
A
#
# COMPACT_ATOMS: atom_id res chain seq x y z
N MET A 1 13.51 17.10 -20.68
CA MET A 1 13.61 15.78 -20.03
C MET A 1 14.10 14.79 -21.06
N SER A 2 15.10 13.96 -20.76
CA SER A 2 15.47 12.86 -21.67
C SER A 2 14.31 11.86 -21.77
N THR A 3 14.11 11.26 -22.95
CA THR A 3 13.05 10.27 -23.23
C THR A 3 13.05 9.12 -22.22
N ASN A 4 14.23 8.67 -21.80
CA ASN A 4 14.42 7.64 -20.76
C ASN A 4 13.83 8.05 -19.41
N SER A 5 13.93 9.33 -19.01
CA SER A 5 13.36 9.81 -17.75
C SER A 5 11.83 9.80 -17.77
N PHE A 6 11.22 10.13 -18.90
CA PHE A 6 9.77 10.10 -19.05
C PHE A 6 9.22 8.67 -19.01
N PHE A 7 9.85 7.74 -19.74
CA PHE A 7 9.44 6.35 -19.80
C PHE A 7 9.49 5.66 -18.43
N LEU A 8 10.58 5.83 -17.68
CA LEU A 8 10.71 5.25 -16.34
C LEU A 8 9.67 5.79 -15.36
N ARG A 9 9.32 7.08 -15.44
CA ARG A 9 8.25 7.67 -14.62
C ARG A 9 6.87 7.08 -14.95
N ARG A 10 6.62 6.75 -16.22
CA ARG A 10 5.38 6.06 -16.64
C ARG A 10 5.33 4.65 -16.07
N ILE A 11 6.39 3.86 -16.21
CA ILE A 11 6.42 2.50 -15.65
C ILE A 11 6.28 2.55 -14.13
N HIS A 12 6.95 3.47 -13.44
CA HIS A 12 6.80 3.64 -11.98
C HIS A 12 5.36 3.95 -11.57
N SER A 13 4.70 4.83 -12.31
CA SER A 13 3.29 5.15 -12.08
C SER A 13 2.39 3.94 -12.35
N LEU A 14 2.67 3.16 -13.40
CA LEU A 14 1.91 1.96 -13.74
C LEU A 14 2.12 0.83 -12.73
N SER A 15 3.35 0.61 -12.27
CA SER A 15 3.65 -0.40 -11.25
C SER A 15 2.96 -0.08 -9.92
N GLY A 16 2.87 1.20 -9.56
CA GLY A 16 2.14 1.64 -8.36
C GLY A 16 0.65 1.32 -8.42
N LEU A 17 0.02 1.44 -9.59
CA LEU A 17 -1.42 1.21 -9.73
C LEU A 17 -1.78 -0.25 -10.00
N ILE A 18 -1.14 -0.88 -10.98
CA ILE A 18 -1.57 -2.18 -11.48
C ILE A 18 -1.11 -3.31 -10.55
N PRO A 19 0.17 -3.70 -10.48
CA PRO A 19 0.56 -4.80 -9.60
C PRO A 19 0.37 -4.43 -8.12
N ILE A 20 0.87 -3.27 -7.69
CA ILE A 20 0.90 -2.93 -6.25
C ILE A 20 -0.49 -2.53 -5.75
N GLY A 21 -1.19 -1.67 -6.48
CA GLY A 21 -2.52 -1.21 -6.12
C GLY A 21 -3.55 -2.34 -6.09
N LEU A 22 -3.55 -3.22 -7.10
CA LEU A 22 -4.44 -4.38 -7.09
C LEU A 22 -4.09 -5.36 -5.96
N PHE A 23 -2.80 -5.60 -5.71
CA PHE A 23 -2.37 -6.41 -4.58
C PHE A 23 -2.83 -5.81 -3.24
N LEU A 24 -2.71 -4.49 -3.03
CA LEU A 24 -3.19 -3.85 -1.80
C LEU A 24 -4.70 -4.05 -1.60
N LEU A 25 -5.50 -3.93 -2.66
CA LEU A 25 -6.95 -4.11 -2.58
C LEU A 25 -7.33 -5.57 -2.29
N GLU A 26 -6.70 -6.51 -2.98
CA GLU A 26 -6.87 -7.95 -2.71
C GLU A 26 -6.44 -8.28 -1.28
N HIS A 27 -5.27 -7.78 -0.86
CA HIS A 27 -4.72 -8.00 0.47
C HIS A 27 -5.69 -7.51 1.56
N LEU A 28 -6.25 -6.30 1.44
CA LEU A 28 -7.25 -5.80 2.39
C LEU A 28 -8.53 -6.63 2.37
N PHE A 29 -8.99 -7.04 1.18
CA PHE A 29 -10.17 -7.88 1.03
C PHE A 29 -9.99 -9.25 1.70
N THR A 30 -8.89 -9.95 1.43
CA THR A 30 -8.60 -11.25 2.04
C THR A 30 -8.44 -11.14 3.55
N ASN A 31 -7.77 -10.10 4.05
CA ASN A 31 -7.63 -9.90 5.49
C ASN A 31 -8.96 -9.53 6.17
N SER A 32 -9.95 -9.02 5.42
CA SER A 32 -11.29 -8.77 5.96
C SER A 32 -12.02 -10.02 6.44
N PHE A 33 -11.59 -11.22 6.04
CA PHE A 33 -12.11 -12.47 6.59
C PHE A 33 -11.80 -12.65 8.08
N ALA A 34 -10.86 -11.90 8.67
CA ALA A 34 -10.67 -11.83 10.11
C ALA A 34 -11.95 -11.38 10.85
N LEU A 35 -12.79 -10.55 10.22
CA LEU A 35 -14.09 -10.13 10.77
C LEU A 35 -15.09 -11.30 10.89
N LYS A 36 -14.84 -12.41 10.18
CA LYS A 36 -15.64 -13.64 10.25
C LYS A 36 -15.07 -14.68 11.22
N GLY A 37 -14.02 -14.32 11.97
CA GLY A 37 -13.37 -15.17 12.95
C GLY A 37 -12.16 -15.94 12.42
N ALA A 38 -11.41 -16.52 13.36
CA ALA A 38 -10.11 -17.17 13.11
C ALA A 38 -10.16 -18.23 12.00
N LYS A 39 -11.17 -19.11 12.03
CA LYS A 39 -11.34 -20.17 11.02
C LYS A 39 -11.43 -19.60 9.60
N ALA A 40 -12.26 -18.58 9.38
CA ALA A 40 -12.45 -18.00 8.05
C ALA A 40 -11.19 -17.31 7.51
N PHE A 41 -10.39 -16.69 8.40
CA PHE A 41 -9.10 -16.11 8.03
C PHE A 41 -8.06 -17.21 7.72
N ASN A 42 -7.92 -18.19 8.61
CA ASN A 42 -6.94 -19.27 8.48
C ASN A 42 -7.18 -20.10 7.20
N GLU A 43 -8.43 -20.37 6.83
CA GLU A 43 -8.78 -21.02 5.56
C GLU A 43 -8.28 -20.23 4.33
N LYS A 44 -8.30 -18.89 4.38
CA LYS A 44 -7.75 -18.05 3.29
C LYS A 44 -6.23 -18.07 3.26
N VAL A 45 -5.59 -18.02 4.42
CA VAL A 45 -4.13 -18.15 4.51
C VAL A 45 -3.68 -19.50 3.94
N GLU A 46 -4.34 -20.60 4.33
CA GLU A 46 -4.06 -21.94 3.81
C GLU A 46 -4.28 -22.03 2.29
N PHE A 47 -5.37 -21.46 1.77
CA PHE A 47 -5.63 -21.40 0.34
C PHE A 47 -4.47 -20.74 -0.43
N PHE A 48 -3.96 -19.59 0.04
CA PHE A 48 -2.85 -18.92 -0.63
C PHE A 48 -1.53 -19.70 -0.50
N GLN A 49 -1.25 -20.27 0.67
CA GLN A 49 -0.03 -21.04 0.92
C GLN A 49 0.03 -22.33 0.08
N THR A 50 -1.11 -22.86 -0.35
CA THR A 50 -1.22 -24.07 -1.16
C THR A 50 -1.24 -23.81 -2.66
N LEU A 51 -1.16 -22.54 -3.11
CA LEU A 51 -1.14 -22.23 -4.53
C LEU A 51 0.09 -22.82 -5.24
N PRO A 52 -0.10 -23.45 -6.42
CA PRO A 52 1.02 -23.93 -7.20
C PRO A 52 1.87 -22.74 -7.67
N TYR A 53 3.19 -22.89 -7.61
CA TYR A 53 4.17 -21.86 -8.00
C TYR A 53 4.07 -20.55 -7.20
N LEU A 54 3.52 -20.57 -5.97
CA LEU A 54 3.34 -19.39 -5.11
C LEU A 54 4.58 -18.48 -5.07
N THR A 55 5.76 -19.03 -4.75
CA THR A 55 7.01 -18.25 -4.68
C THR A 55 7.33 -17.52 -5.98
N PHE A 56 7.09 -18.15 -7.14
CA PHE A 56 7.32 -17.52 -8.43
C PHE A 56 6.32 -16.37 -8.68
N ILE A 57 5.04 -16.61 -8.36
CA ILE A 57 3.98 -15.61 -8.49
C ILE A 57 4.31 -14.38 -7.63
N GLU A 58 4.66 -14.62 -6.37
CA GLU A 58 4.99 -13.54 -5.43
C GLU A 58 6.22 -12.75 -5.88
N ILE A 59 7.30 -13.41 -6.30
CA ILE A 59 8.50 -12.69 -6.74
C ILE A 59 8.20 -11.86 -8.00
N LEU A 60 7.55 -12.45 -9.01
CA LEU A 60 7.40 -11.79 -10.31
C LEU A 60 6.31 -10.71 -10.32
N PHE A 61 5.19 -10.95 -9.65
CA PHE A 61 4.02 -10.06 -9.72
C PHE A 61 3.85 -9.15 -8.50
N ILE A 62 4.56 -9.42 -7.39
CA ILE A 62 4.47 -8.62 -6.16
C ILE A 62 5.84 -8.04 -5.81
N GLY A 63 6.83 -8.88 -5.51
CA GLY A 63 8.15 -8.48 -5.03
C GLY A 63 8.92 -7.59 -6.02
N LEU A 64 9.05 -8.03 -7.28
CA LEU A 64 9.78 -7.29 -8.31
C LEU A 64 9.11 -5.93 -8.64
N PRO A 65 7.79 -5.84 -8.86
CA PRO A 65 7.12 -4.55 -9.04
C PRO A 65 7.25 -3.63 -7.82
N ILE A 66 7.10 -4.15 -6.60
CA ILE A 66 7.32 -3.39 -5.36
C ILE A 66 8.74 -2.86 -5.30
N ALA A 67 9.75 -3.70 -5.55
CA ALA A 67 11.15 -3.30 -5.49
C ALA A 67 11.45 -2.18 -6.49
N PHE A 68 11.05 -2.34 -7.75
CA PHE A 68 11.20 -1.30 -8.76
C PHE A 68 10.50 0.00 -8.35
N HIS A 69 9.25 -0.08 -7.89
CA HIS A 69 8.48 1.08 -7.46
C HIS A 69 9.15 1.78 -6.27
N ALA A 70 9.59 1.03 -5.26
CA ALA A 70 10.23 1.58 -4.06
C ALA A 70 11.56 2.25 -4.39
N PHE A 71 12.47 1.59 -5.10
CA PHE A 71 13.80 2.16 -5.41
C PHE A 71 13.70 3.39 -6.32
N TYR A 72 12.89 3.33 -7.38
CA TYR A 72 12.70 4.49 -8.24
C TYR A 72 11.89 5.59 -7.54
N GLY A 73 10.95 5.22 -6.67
CA GLY A 73 10.22 6.12 -5.79
C GLY A 73 11.14 6.90 -4.85
N LEU A 74 12.11 6.24 -4.21
CA LEU A 74 13.13 6.88 -3.38
C LEU A 74 13.95 7.90 -4.17
N TYR A 75 14.34 7.58 -5.41
CA TYR A 75 14.97 8.55 -6.30
C TYR A 75 14.06 9.76 -6.56
N ILE A 76 12.76 9.55 -6.80
CA ILE A 76 11.78 10.64 -6.95
C ILE A 76 11.68 11.48 -5.66
N VAL A 77 11.67 10.85 -4.48
CA VAL A 77 11.66 11.57 -3.19
C VAL A 77 12.90 12.46 -3.08
N TYR A 78 14.08 11.90 -3.36
CA TYR A 78 15.36 12.61 -3.25
C TYR A 78 15.45 13.85 -4.15
N VAL A 79 14.96 13.77 -5.38
CA VAL A 79 15.01 14.90 -6.33
C VAL A 79 13.82 15.86 -6.24
N ALA A 80 12.82 15.56 -5.40
CA ALA A 80 11.62 16.40 -5.28
C ALA A 80 11.92 17.73 -4.58
N LYS A 81 11.36 18.82 -5.12
CA LYS A 81 11.38 20.14 -4.47
C LYS A 81 10.05 20.38 -3.75
N ASN A 82 10.09 20.50 -2.43
CA ASN A 82 8.91 20.71 -1.59
C ASN A 82 8.86 22.18 -1.14
N ASN A 83 7.97 22.97 -1.74
CA ASN A 83 7.86 24.41 -1.48
C ASN A 83 6.57 24.75 -0.71
N ILE A 84 6.12 23.87 0.18
CA ILE A 84 4.81 23.97 0.85
C ILE A 84 4.67 25.17 1.78
N LEU A 85 5.77 25.71 2.32
CA LEU A 85 5.75 26.90 3.17
C LEU A 85 5.54 28.19 2.37
N SER A 86 5.99 28.22 1.11
CA SER A 86 5.82 29.36 0.22
C SER A 86 4.54 29.26 -0.62
N TYR A 87 4.09 28.04 -0.93
CA TYR A 87 2.92 27.78 -1.76
C TYR A 87 2.00 26.76 -1.08
N SER A 88 1.18 27.24 -0.14
CA SER A 88 0.30 26.44 0.72
C SER A 88 -0.99 25.93 0.04
N TYR A 89 -0.95 25.63 -1.25
CA TYR A 89 -2.11 25.08 -1.96
C TYR A 89 -2.37 23.62 -1.56
N PHE A 90 -3.64 23.22 -1.55
CA PHE A 90 -4.06 21.85 -1.21
C PHE A 90 -3.28 20.77 -1.99
N ARG A 91 -3.11 20.93 -3.30
CA ARG A 91 -2.37 19.96 -4.12
C ARG A 91 -0.87 19.92 -3.84
N ASN A 92 -0.27 21.01 -3.35
CA ASN A 92 1.13 21.01 -2.91
C ASN A 92 1.30 20.22 -1.61
N TRP A 93 0.33 20.32 -0.69
CA TRP A 93 0.27 19.46 0.49
C TRP A 93 0.10 17.99 0.14
N MET A 94 -0.83 17.66 -0.76
CA MET A 94 -1.04 16.28 -1.21
C MET A 94 0.20 15.71 -1.92
N PHE A 95 0.89 16.54 -2.70
CA PHE A 95 2.18 16.22 -3.29
C PHE A 95 3.22 15.91 -2.20
N TYR A 96 3.38 16.77 -1.20
CA TYR A 96 4.32 16.54 -0.10
C TYR A 96 3.98 15.28 0.71
N LEU A 97 2.71 15.10 1.09
CA LEU A 97 2.25 13.95 1.85
C LEU A 97 2.42 12.63 1.09
N GLN A 98 2.36 12.61 -0.25
CA GLN A 98 2.70 11.42 -1.04
C GLN A 98 4.12 10.92 -0.72
N ARG A 99 5.06 11.82 -0.44
CA ARG A 99 6.49 11.50 -0.21
C ARG A 99 6.69 11.05 1.22
N VAL A 100 6.10 11.77 2.16
CA VAL A 100 6.13 11.38 3.57
C VAL A 100 5.54 9.96 3.73
N THR A 101 4.36 9.72 3.16
CA THR A 101 3.72 8.41 3.20
C THR A 101 4.47 7.36 2.40
N ALA A 102 5.21 7.70 1.34
CA ALA A 102 6.10 6.74 0.65
C ALA A 102 7.15 6.17 1.60
N ILE A 103 7.82 7.03 2.37
CA ILE A 103 8.86 6.62 3.32
C ILE A 103 8.26 5.84 4.48
N VAL A 104 7.15 6.32 5.06
CA VAL A 104 6.46 5.60 6.15
C VAL A 104 5.98 4.22 5.68
N THR A 105 5.36 4.15 4.50
CA THR A 105 4.91 2.89 3.89
C THR A 105 6.08 1.96 3.63
N LEU A 106 7.23 2.46 3.17
CA LEU A 106 8.41 1.63 2.93
C LEU A 106 8.95 1.01 4.23
N VAL A 107 9.07 1.80 5.30
CA VAL A 107 9.51 1.30 6.62
C VAL A 107 8.53 0.24 7.14
N PHE A 108 7.23 0.53 7.06
CA PHE A 108 6.18 -0.42 7.43
C PHE A 108 6.27 -1.71 6.59
N LEU A 109 6.39 -1.60 5.27
CA LEU A 109 6.42 -2.72 4.34
C LEU A 109 7.63 -3.62 4.58
N VAL A 110 8.82 -3.07 4.83
CA VAL A 110 10.02 -3.85 5.14
C VAL A 110 9.79 -4.72 6.38
N TRP A 111 9.28 -4.13 7.46
CA TRP A 111 8.96 -4.88 8.68
C TRP A 111 7.85 -5.91 8.43
N HIS A 112 6.75 -5.49 7.81
CA HIS A 112 5.58 -6.30 7.54
C HIS A 112 5.92 -7.54 6.69
N VAL A 113 6.64 -7.36 5.58
CA VAL A 113 7.08 -8.46 4.70
C VAL A 113 8.10 -9.35 5.41
N TYR A 114 8.99 -8.79 6.22
CA TYR A 114 9.93 -9.58 7.00
C TYR A 114 9.19 -10.53 7.95
N VAL A 115 8.30 -10.01 8.80
CA VAL A 115 7.62 -10.79 9.83
C VAL A 115 6.64 -11.81 9.23
N LEU A 116 5.85 -11.42 8.22
CA LEU A 116 4.75 -12.27 7.74
C LEU A 116 5.09 -13.12 6.52
N ARG A 117 6.17 -12.81 5.79
CA ARG A 117 6.54 -13.58 4.59
C ARG A 117 7.94 -14.18 4.66
N LEU A 118 8.96 -13.38 4.97
CA LEU A 118 10.34 -13.86 4.97
C LEU A 118 10.62 -14.77 6.17
N ALA A 119 10.09 -14.45 7.36
CA ALA A 119 10.24 -15.31 8.53
C ALA A 119 9.59 -16.69 8.30
N LYS A 120 8.41 -16.75 7.66
CA LYS A 120 7.80 -18.02 7.23
C LYS A 120 8.69 -18.77 6.25
N ALA A 121 9.27 -18.09 5.26
CA ALA A 121 10.13 -18.73 4.26
C ALA A 121 11.47 -19.24 4.82
N LEU A 122 12.06 -18.52 5.78
CA LEU A 122 13.41 -18.78 6.30
C LEU A 122 13.41 -19.66 7.55
N TYR A 123 12.37 -19.54 8.39
CA TYR A 123 12.31 -20.16 9.72
C TYR A 123 11.00 -20.92 9.97
N ASP A 124 10.14 -21.05 8.96
CA ASP A 124 8.85 -21.73 9.04
C ASP A 124 7.89 -21.16 10.12
N THR A 125 8.02 -19.88 10.46
CA THR A 125 7.14 -19.23 11.45
C THR A 125 5.69 -19.31 11.04
N GLU A 126 4.80 -19.69 11.95
CA GLU A 126 3.36 -19.77 11.69
C GLU A 126 2.76 -18.40 11.32
N VAL A 127 1.90 -18.39 10.30
CA VAL A 127 1.07 -17.24 9.94
C VAL A 127 -0.37 -17.70 10.07
N SER A 128 -1.01 -17.31 11.16
CA SER A 128 -2.39 -17.64 11.51
C SER A 128 -3.04 -16.45 12.22
N PHE A 129 -4.36 -16.51 12.37
CA PHE A 129 -5.12 -15.51 13.13
C PHE A 129 -4.55 -15.36 14.54
N GLU A 130 -4.25 -16.48 15.19
CA GLU A 130 -3.72 -16.55 16.55
C GLU A 130 -2.33 -15.89 16.64
N ALA A 131 -1.43 -16.19 15.71
CA ALA A 131 -0.10 -15.58 15.67
C ALA A 131 -0.16 -14.06 15.44
N ILE A 132 -1.03 -13.61 14.53
CA ILE A 132 -1.22 -12.18 14.24
C ILE A 132 -1.89 -11.48 15.43
N SER A 133 -2.90 -12.10 16.04
CA SER A 133 -3.59 -11.59 17.23
C SER A 133 -2.64 -11.41 18.41
N ALA A 134 -1.77 -12.40 18.66
CA ALA A 134 -0.75 -12.32 19.70
C ALA A 134 0.22 -11.16 19.47
N SER A 135 0.63 -10.91 18.22
CA SER A 135 1.49 -9.78 17.87
C SER A 135 0.78 -8.43 18.04
N LEU A 136 -0.45 -8.31 17.53
CA LEU A 136 -1.25 -7.08 17.61
C LEU A 136 -1.80 -6.78 19.00
N SER A 137 -1.74 -7.73 19.94
CA SER A 137 -2.02 -7.48 21.36
C SER A 137 -0.98 -6.54 22.01
N ASN A 138 0.21 -6.39 21.41
CA ASN A 138 1.16 -5.36 21.81
C ASN A 138 0.71 -3.97 21.28
N PRO A 139 0.41 -2.99 22.14
CA PRO A 139 -0.10 -1.68 21.71
C PRO A 139 0.84 -0.92 20.76
N GLY A 140 2.15 -1.10 20.91
CA GLY A 140 3.15 -0.48 20.05
C GLY A 140 3.13 -1.06 18.63
N ILE A 141 3.00 -2.39 18.51
CA ILE A 141 2.85 -3.06 17.20
C ILE A 141 1.51 -2.67 16.57
N PHE A 142 0.42 -2.67 17.34
CA PHE A 142 -0.89 -2.25 16.85
C PHE A 142 -0.86 -0.81 16.29
N ALA A 143 -0.30 0.13 17.04
CA ALA A 143 -0.15 1.52 16.58
C ALA A 143 0.73 1.62 15.33
N PHE A 144 1.82 0.85 15.27
CA PHE A 144 2.68 0.79 14.08
C PHE A 144 1.91 0.30 12.83
N TYR A 145 1.07 -0.72 12.98
CA TYR A 145 0.23 -1.22 11.88
C TYR A 145 -0.87 -0.22 11.46
N ILE A 146 -1.46 0.53 12.39
CA ILE A 146 -2.40 1.62 12.05
C ILE A 146 -1.70 2.70 11.22
N VAL A 147 -0.54 3.17 11.67
CA VAL A 147 0.22 4.20 10.94
C VAL A 147 0.64 3.71 9.55
N GLY A 148 1.12 2.46 9.47
CA GLY A 148 1.48 1.81 8.21
C GLY A 148 0.30 1.70 7.24
N LEU A 149 -0.85 1.24 7.73
CA LEU A 149 -2.09 1.15 6.96
C LEU A 149 -2.52 2.51 6.40
N ILE A 150 -2.62 3.52 7.27
CA ILE A 150 -3.05 4.87 6.86
C ILE A 150 -2.10 5.44 5.81
N ALA A 151 -0.79 5.29 6.01
CA ALA A 151 0.21 5.76 5.07
C ALA A 151 0.10 5.04 3.72
N ALA A 152 -0.03 3.70 3.71
CA ALA A 152 -0.13 2.91 2.50
C ALA A 152 -1.39 3.25 1.69
N VAL A 153 -2.53 3.36 2.36
CA VAL A 153 -3.82 3.68 1.72
C VAL A 153 -3.84 5.13 1.23
N PHE A 154 -3.26 6.08 1.98
CA PHE A 154 -3.09 7.45 1.49
C PHE A 154 -2.22 7.49 0.24
N HIS A 155 -1.05 6.83 0.29
CA HIS A 155 -0.10 6.78 -0.81
C HIS A 155 -0.74 6.20 -2.07
N PHE A 156 -1.52 5.14 -1.92
CA PHE A 156 -2.30 4.54 -3.01
C PHE A 156 -3.37 5.50 -3.55
N ALA A 157 -4.24 6.03 -2.70
CA ALA A 157 -5.37 6.86 -3.13
C ALA A 157 -4.93 8.17 -3.81
N ASN A 158 -3.96 8.88 -3.24
CA ASN A 158 -3.41 10.09 -3.84
C ASN A 158 -2.49 9.78 -5.05
N GLY A 159 -1.86 8.60 -5.04
CA GLY A 159 -1.17 8.05 -6.21
C GLY A 159 -2.12 7.81 -7.39
N LEU A 160 -3.31 7.26 -7.14
CA LEU A 160 -4.36 7.06 -8.14
C LEU A 160 -4.84 8.39 -8.73
N TRP A 161 -5.06 9.41 -7.90
CA TRP A 161 -5.38 10.76 -8.38
C TRP A 161 -4.29 11.28 -9.34
N THR A 162 -3.02 11.11 -8.96
CA THR A 162 -1.88 11.57 -9.76
C THR A 162 -1.73 10.76 -11.05
N PHE A 163 -1.98 9.45 -11.00
CA PHE A 163 -2.00 8.57 -12.16
C PHE A 163 -3.04 9.06 -13.18
N LEU A 164 -4.29 9.26 -12.76
CA LEU A 164 -5.38 9.62 -13.67
C LEU A 164 -5.10 10.93 -14.43
N ILE A 165 -4.47 11.90 -13.78
CA ILE A 165 -4.09 13.16 -14.42
C ILE A 165 -2.88 12.99 -15.33
N THR A 166 -1.82 12.38 -14.84
CA THR A 166 -0.57 12.24 -15.62
C THR A 166 -0.80 11.38 -16.86
N TRP A 167 -1.70 10.40 -16.82
CA TRP A 167 -2.09 9.55 -17.95
C TRP A 167 -3.18 10.15 -18.85
N GLY A 168 -3.61 11.38 -18.60
CA GLY A 168 -4.53 12.10 -19.48
C GLY A 168 -5.98 11.64 -19.39
N ILE A 169 -6.36 10.94 -18.32
CA ILE A 169 -7.72 10.43 -18.11
C ILE A 169 -8.62 11.52 -17.54
N THR A 170 -8.14 12.28 -16.53
CA THR A 170 -8.91 13.34 -15.87
C THR A 170 -8.25 14.71 -16.05
N VAL A 171 -8.16 15.19 -17.29
CA VAL A 171 -7.40 16.42 -17.63
C VAL A 171 -8.13 17.70 -17.21
N GLY A 172 -9.44 17.78 -17.40
CA GLY A 172 -10.20 19.02 -17.18
C GLY A 172 -10.40 19.40 -15.71
N PRO A 173 -10.56 20.69 -15.35
CA PRO A 173 -10.70 21.14 -13.96
C PRO A 173 -11.82 20.45 -13.19
N ARG A 174 -13.00 20.31 -13.82
CA ARG A 174 -14.14 19.58 -13.22
C ARG A 174 -13.83 18.11 -12.98
N ALA A 175 -13.17 17.44 -13.93
CA ALA A 175 -12.78 16.04 -13.79
C ALA A 175 -11.76 15.84 -12.66
N GLN A 176 -10.78 16.73 -12.53
CA GLN A 176 -9.81 16.69 -11.43
C GLN A 176 -10.48 16.91 -10.06
N GLN A 177 -11.45 17.82 -9.97
CA GLN A 177 -12.21 18.07 -8.75
C GLN A 177 -13.03 16.85 -8.33
N VAL A 178 -13.77 16.24 -9.26
CA VAL A 178 -14.52 14.99 -9.00
C VAL A 178 -13.56 13.88 -8.57
N THR A 179 -12.43 13.74 -9.26
CA THR A 179 -11.42 12.74 -8.91
C THR A 179 -10.88 12.95 -7.51
N THR A 180 -10.68 14.20 -7.06
CA THR A 180 -10.29 14.48 -5.66
C THR A 180 -11.29 13.92 -4.66
N TYR A 181 -12.59 14.13 -4.86
CA TYR A 181 -13.61 13.57 -3.97
C TYR A 181 -13.65 12.04 -4.03
N VAL A 182 -13.58 11.46 -5.22
CA VAL A 182 -13.60 10.00 -5.41
C VAL A 182 -12.41 9.34 -4.71
N THR A 183 -11.19 9.84 -4.94
CA THR A 183 -9.99 9.29 -4.29
C THR A 183 -9.97 9.57 -2.79
N GLY A 184 -10.55 10.68 -2.34
CA GLY A 184 -10.72 10.97 -0.92
C GLY A 184 -11.69 9.99 -0.25
N LEU A 185 -12.82 9.69 -0.89
CA LEU A 185 -13.76 8.68 -0.41
C LEU A 185 -13.12 7.29 -0.38
N LEU A 186 -12.40 6.91 -1.44
CA LEU A 186 -11.65 5.66 -1.49
C LEU A 186 -10.66 5.53 -0.32
N PHE A 187 -9.91 6.60 -0.03
CA PHE A 187 -9.01 6.66 1.12
C PHE A 187 -9.75 6.39 2.44
N LEU A 188 -10.90 7.04 2.67
CA LEU A 188 -11.68 6.87 3.89
C LEU A 188 -12.23 5.43 4.01
N VAL A 189 -12.85 4.91 2.96
CA VAL A 189 -13.46 3.57 2.96
C VAL A 189 -12.41 2.49 3.22
N LEU A 190 -11.29 2.53 2.50
CA LEU A 190 -10.23 1.52 2.66
C LEU A 190 -9.60 1.58 4.06
N ASN A 191 -9.44 2.77 4.65
CA ASN A 191 -8.97 2.89 6.03
C ASN A 191 -9.97 2.35 7.04
N ILE A 192 -11.27 2.63 6.87
CA ILE A 192 -12.30 2.07 7.76
C ILE A 192 -12.28 0.54 7.70
N ILE A 193 -12.20 -0.03 6.50
CA ILE A 193 -12.07 -1.49 6.32
C ILE A 193 -10.82 -2.00 7.02
N GLY A 194 -9.64 -1.44 6.71
CA GLY A 194 -8.38 -1.90 7.28
C GLY A 194 -8.29 -1.75 8.80
N ILE A 195 -8.81 -0.66 9.37
CA ILE A 195 -8.86 -0.47 10.83
C ILE A 195 -9.79 -1.48 11.48
N ASN A 196 -10.97 -1.74 10.89
CA ASN A 196 -11.87 -2.78 11.37
C ASN A 196 -11.21 -4.16 11.36
N VAL A 197 -10.39 -4.45 10.35
CA VAL A 197 -9.60 -5.69 10.27
C VAL A 197 -8.55 -5.76 11.37
N LEU A 198 -7.77 -4.71 11.59
CA LEU A 198 -6.78 -4.68 12.67
C LEU A 198 -7.46 -4.90 14.04
N VAL A 199 -8.60 -4.25 14.28
CA VAL A 199 -9.39 -4.42 15.50
C VAL A 199 -9.99 -5.83 15.62
N ALA A 200 -10.30 -6.50 14.50
CA ALA A 200 -10.80 -7.88 14.53
C ALA A 200 -9.76 -8.86 15.11
N PHE A 201 -8.47 -8.64 14.83
CA PHE A 201 -7.40 -9.45 15.41
C PHE A 201 -7.17 -9.21 16.90
N THR A 202 -7.75 -8.17 17.50
CA THR A 202 -7.62 -7.89 18.94
C THR A 202 -8.86 -8.31 19.74
N ARG A 203 -9.78 -9.06 19.14
CA ARG A 203 -11.03 -9.53 19.76
C ARG A 203 -11.08 -11.05 19.77
#